data_AF-A0A7U9MUB7-F1
#
_entry.id   AF-A0A7U9MUB7-F1
#
_cell.length_a   1.000
_cell.length_b   1.000
_cell.length_c   1.000
_cell.angle_alpha   90.00
_cell.angle_beta   90.00
_cell.angle_gamma   90.00
#
_symmetry.space_group_name_H-M   'P 1'
#
loop_
_entity.id
_entity.type
_entity.pdbx_description
1 polymer ?
#
loop_
_entity_poly.entity_id
_entity_poly.type
_entity_poly.pdbx_seq_one_letter_code
_entity_poly.pdbx_strand_id
1 'polypeptide(L)'
;MSMEKVGLSLFLDTEINDNEEELLLQNIDSSFSLRGGQLLLIFDGLNEINDGLKLQQAHYCALLALAHKIFINKCKNIKLVITCRRNAYFNYMNSTSLHLNPMYFYSNNDYSQNIEGLDDASYNLIPLDVREKENLLNSYKILNPKVREAIINNTVPPYFISIASEIIGEITNVESETKIAENLNAIYDLFSKTMIARIDKNKTNIAQKIIYAYFDYLINSTDIEVTKFGILEYLPKYYYQDFEDTLNALIDVNIFLQSSDNRIIRFCHDKVEENFFKEYINEYESKGISFFIGVFNLSDRSFIYHNGLLFYFNEMLRNKKIDLYKKCFINTFDEYVRVAQNDVGVIINCDKP
;
A
#
# COMPACT_ATOMS: atom_id res chain seq x y z
N MET A 1 -3.74 -38.23 7.30
CA MET A 1 -3.49 -36.80 7.03
C MET A 1 -3.63 -36.65 5.53
N SER A 2 -4.61 -35.88 5.04
CA SER A 2 -4.59 -35.51 3.61
C SER A 2 -3.31 -34.72 3.38
N MET A 3 -2.54 -35.06 2.34
CA MET A 3 -1.44 -34.18 1.94
C MET A 3 -2.07 -32.84 1.54
N GLU A 4 -1.53 -31.74 2.07
CA GLU A 4 -1.93 -30.41 1.62
C GLU A 4 -1.59 -30.29 0.12
N LYS A 5 -2.59 -30.03 -0.72
CA LYS A 5 -2.43 -29.90 -2.18
C LYS A 5 -1.66 -28.61 -2.46
N VAL A 6 -0.53 -28.71 -3.15
CA VAL A 6 0.30 -27.57 -3.58
C VAL A 6 0.65 -27.65 -5.06
N GLY A 7 1.11 -26.55 -5.66
CA GLY A 7 1.56 -26.50 -7.06
C GLY A 7 0.53 -27.04 -8.07
N LEU A 8 0.95 -27.98 -8.92
CA LEU A 8 0.10 -28.59 -9.95
C LEU A 8 -1.06 -29.41 -9.37
N SER A 9 -0.83 -30.09 -8.24
CA SER A 9 -1.85 -30.87 -7.53
C SER A 9 -3.01 -29.99 -7.06
N LEU A 10 -2.71 -28.76 -6.60
CA LEU A 10 -3.75 -27.79 -6.28
C LEU A 10 -4.48 -27.32 -7.55
N PHE A 11 -3.73 -26.99 -8.61
CA PHE A 11 -4.30 -26.49 -9.86
C PHE A 11 -5.28 -27.47 -10.52
N LEU A 12 -4.94 -28.76 -10.51
CA LEU A 12 -5.76 -29.84 -11.09
C LEU A 12 -6.73 -30.46 -10.08
N ASP A 13 -6.76 -29.94 -8.85
CA ASP A 13 -7.54 -30.47 -7.73
C ASP A 13 -7.41 -31.98 -7.53
N THR A 14 -6.21 -32.53 -7.75
CA THR A 14 -5.93 -33.97 -7.73
C THR A 14 -4.68 -34.24 -6.89
N GLU A 15 -4.65 -35.36 -6.15
CA GLU A 15 -3.42 -35.80 -5.50
C GLU A 15 -2.47 -36.38 -6.56
N ILE A 16 -1.29 -35.79 -6.70
CA ILE A 16 -0.27 -36.20 -7.67
C ILE A 16 1.01 -36.45 -6.89
N ASN A 17 1.56 -37.67 -6.97
CA ASN A 17 2.90 -37.93 -6.45
C ASN A 17 4.00 -37.57 -7.47
N ASP A 18 5.26 -37.52 -7.04
CA ASP A 18 6.36 -37.04 -7.88
C ASP A 18 6.52 -37.79 -9.21
N ASN A 19 6.38 -39.13 -9.19
CA ASN A 19 6.52 -39.95 -10.41
C ASN A 19 5.34 -39.76 -11.36
N GLU A 20 4.13 -39.59 -10.82
CA GLU A 20 2.94 -39.29 -11.60
C GLU A 20 3.02 -37.89 -12.23
N GLU A 21 3.59 -36.92 -11.52
CA GLU A 21 3.70 -35.54 -11.99
C GLU A 21 4.54 -35.43 -13.26
N GLU A 22 5.68 -36.12 -13.33
CA GLU A 22 6.53 -36.12 -14.53
C GLU A 22 5.83 -36.73 -15.75
N LEU A 23 5.23 -37.90 -15.58
CA LEU A 23 4.49 -38.58 -16.65
C LEU A 23 3.31 -37.72 -17.12
N LEU A 24 2.60 -37.10 -16.18
CA LEU A 24 1.50 -36.20 -16.46
C LEU A 24 1.96 -34.98 -17.29
N LEU A 25 3.06 -34.33 -16.90
CA LEU A 25 3.63 -33.20 -17.64
C LEU A 25 3.99 -33.58 -19.08
N GLN A 26 4.62 -34.74 -19.29
CA GLN A 26 4.97 -35.24 -20.62
C GLN A 26 3.73 -35.52 -21.48
N ASN A 27 2.69 -36.11 -20.88
CA ASN A 27 1.43 -36.40 -21.57
C ASN A 27 0.70 -35.10 -21.96
N ILE A 28 0.66 -34.12 -21.05
CA ILE A 28 0.10 -32.80 -21.31
C ILE A 28 0.88 -32.13 -22.46
N ASP A 29 2.20 -32.05 -22.36
CA ASP A 29 3.04 -31.41 -23.38
C ASP A 29 2.85 -32.05 -24.77
N SER A 30 2.85 -33.38 -24.84
CA SER A 30 2.61 -34.13 -26.08
C SER A 30 1.23 -33.85 -26.66
N SER A 31 0.20 -33.79 -25.81
CA SER A 31 -1.17 -33.51 -26.23
C SER A 31 -1.33 -32.10 -26.82
N PHE A 32 -0.69 -31.10 -26.21
CA PHE A 32 -0.69 -29.73 -26.73
C PHE A 32 0.16 -29.60 -28.00
N SER A 33 1.31 -30.28 -28.06
CA SER A 33 2.16 -30.37 -29.26
C SER A 33 1.38 -30.90 -30.48
N LEU A 34 0.65 -32.01 -30.31
CA LEU A 34 -0.15 -32.63 -31.37
C LEU A 34 -1.26 -31.71 -31.92
N ARG A 35 -1.73 -30.76 -31.10
CA ARG A 35 -2.76 -29.79 -31.47
C ARG A 35 -2.19 -28.46 -31.95
N GLY A 36 -0.87 -28.31 -31.97
CA GLY A 36 -0.20 -27.03 -32.24
C GLY A 36 -0.55 -25.94 -31.21
N GLY A 37 -0.88 -26.34 -29.98
CA GLY A 37 -1.30 -25.45 -28.91
C GLY A 37 -0.27 -25.31 -27.80
N GLN A 38 -0.57 -24.43 -26.85
CA GLN A 38 0.20 -24.24 -25.61
C GLN A 38 -0.76 -24.22 -24.41
N LEU A 39 -0.32 -24.79 -23.30
CA LEU A 39 -0.95 -24.67 -22.00
C LEU A 39 -0.30 -23.53 -21.22
N LEU A 40 -1.11 -22.57 -20.79
CA LEU A 40 -0.70 -21.51 -19.89
C LEU A 40 -1.27 -21.78 -18.49
N LEU A 41 -0.40 -22.02 -17.52
CA LEU A 41 -0.74 -22.17 -16.12
C LEU A 41 -0.54 -20.83 -15.41
N ILE A 42 -1.61 -20.25 -14.87
CA ILE A 42 -1.59 -18.96 -14.20
C ILE A 42 -1.87 -19.17 -12.70
N PHE A 43 -0.90 -18.84 -11.87
CA PHE A 43 -1.00 -18.82 -10.41
C PHE A 43 -0.96 -17.36 -9.97
N ASP A 44 -2.14 -16.79 -9.79
CA ASP A 44 -2.30 -15.37 -9.48
C ASP A 44 -2.33 -15.14 -7.96
N GLY A 45 -1.47 -14.25 -7.46
CA GLY A 45 -1.48 -13.76 -6.09
C GLY A 45 -1.13 -14.81 -5.04
N LEU A 46 0.10 -15.35 -5.04
CA LEU A 46 0.53 -16.31 -4.00
C LEU A 46 0.34 -15.80 -2.56
N ASN A 47 0.51 -14.50 -2.36
CA ASN A 47 0.31 -13.83 -1.08
C ASN A 47 -1.17 -13.62 -0.71
N GLU A 48 -2.10 -13.98 -1.59
CA GLU A 48 -3.55 -13.87 -1.40
C GLU A 48 -4.21 -15.21 -1.08
N ILE A 49 -3.44 -16.30 -1.07
CA ILE A 49 -3.90 -17.59 -0.52
C ILE A 49 -4.27 -17.34 0.94
N ASN A 50 -5.55 -17.56 1.27
CA ASN A 50 -6.15 -17.32 2.58
C ASN A 50 -5.75 -18.39 3.60
N ASP A 51 -4.44 -18.60 3.70
CA ASP A 51 -3.77 -19.52 4.61
C ASP A 51 -2.52 -18.84 5.17
N GLY A 52 -2.00 -19.37 6.28
CA GLY A 52 -0.84 -18.81 6.94
C GLY A 52 0.41 -18.77 6.04
N LEU A 53 1.36 -17.90 6.38
CA LEU A 53 2.62 -17.69 5.64
C LEU A 53 3.35 -18.99 5.28
N LYS A 54 3.32 -20.00 6.16
CA LYS A 54 3.94 -21.31 5.92
C LYS A 54 3.38 -22.03 4.70
N LEU A 55 2.06 -21.97 4.48
CA LEU A 55 1.46 -22.62 3.32
C LEU A 55 1.79 -21.85 2.05
N GLN A 56 1.79 -20.52 2.10
CA GLN A 56 2.23 -19.68 0.98
C GLN A 56 3.68 -20.01 0.56
N GLN A 57 4.58 -20.20 1.54
CA GLN A 57 5.95 -20.65 1.30
C GLN A 57 6.01 -22.05 0.69
N ALA A 58 5.17 -22.99 1.14
CA ALA A 58 5.08 -24.33 0.56
C ALA A 58 4.62 -24.30 -0.90
N HIS A 59 3.63 -23.45 -1.23
CA HIS A 59 3.19 -23.22 -2.61
C HIS A 59 4.30 -22.62 -3.47
N TYR A 60 5.03 -21.63 -2.95
CA TYR A 60 6.19 -21.06 -3.62
C TYR A 60 7.22 -22.15 -3.97
N CYS A 61 7.66 -22.94 -3.00
CA CYS A 61 8.59 -24.05 -3.22
C CYS A 61 8.08 -25.05 -4.26
N ALA A 62 6.81 -25.45 -4.18
CA ALA A 62 6.19 -26.39 -5.11
C ALA A 62 6.15 -25.85 -6.55
N LEU A 63 5.89 -24.56 -6.73
CA LEU A 63 5.87 -23.93 -8.05
C LEU A 63 7.26 -23.80 -8.67
N LEU A 64 8.29 -23.52 -7.86
CA LEU A 64 9.68 -23.54 -8.33
C LEU A 64 10.10 -24.95 -8.75
N ALA A 65 9.72 -25.96 -7.97
CA ALA A 65 9.94 -27.36 -8.32
C ALA A 65 9.21 -27.75 -9.62
N LEU A 66 7.96 -27.32 -9.80
CA LEU A 66 7.20 -27.52 -11.03
C LEU A 66 7.88 -26.87 -12.24
N ALA A 67 8.33 -25.62 -12.13
CA ALA A 67 9.05 -24.91 -13.19
C ALA A 67 10.33 -25.67 -13.59
N HIS A 68 11.07 -26.15 -12.60
CA HIS A 68 12.27 -26.96 -12.81
C HIS A 68 11.95 -28.30 -13.49
N LYS A 69 10.88 -29.00 -13.09
CA LYS A 69 10.42 -30.25 -13.73
C LYS A 69 10.01 -30.02 -15.19
N ILE A 70 9.27 -28.94 -15.49
CA ILE A 70 8.92 -28.54 -16.86
C ILE A 70 10.18 -28.36 -17.71
N PHE A 71 11.20 -27.67 -17.16
CA PHE A 71 12.47 -27.43 -17.84
C PHE A 71 13.26 -28.71 -18.10
N ILE A 72 13.51 -29.54 -17.08
CA ILE A 72 14.28 -30.78 -17.21
C ILE A 72 13.61 -31.74 -18.19
N ASN A 73 12.28 -31.87 -18.14
CA ASN A 73 11.51 -32.71 -19.06
C ASN A 73 11.37 -32.11 -20.46
N LYS A 74 11.91 -30.91 -20.69
CA LYS A 74 11.88 -30.21 -21.99
C LYS A 74 10.45 -30.00 -22.52
N CYS A 75 9.48 -29.80 -21.61
CA CYS A 75 8.11 -29.50 -21.97
C CYS A 75 8.04 -28.10 -22.60
N LYS A 76 7.89 -28.02 -23.93
CA LYS A 76 7.94 -26.75 -24.68
C LYS A 76 6.59 -26.03 -24.72
N ASN A 77 5.51 -26.79 -24.58
CA ASN A 77 4.13 -26.33 -24.75
C ASN A 77 3.44 -26.01 -23.43
N ILE A 78 4.14 -26.12 -22.30
CA ILE A 78 3.64 -25.72 -20.99
C ILE A 78 4.37 -24.44 -20.58
N LYS A 79 3.62 -23.40 -20.21
CA LYS A 79 4.13 -22.12 -19.73
C LYS A 79 3.52 -21.81 -18.38
N LEU A 80 4.31 -21.17 -17.53
CA LEU A 80 3.95 -20.84 -16.16
C LEU A 80 4.00 -19.32 -15.97
N VAL A 81 2.95 -18.75 -15.38
CA VAL A 81 2.89 -17.38 -14.93
C VAL A 81 2.54 -17.41 -13.45
N ILE A 82 3.41 -16.83 -12.63
CA ILE A 82 3.23 -16.72 -11.18
C ILE A 82 3.25 -15.24 -10.84
N THR A 83 2.23 -14.76 -10.14
CA THR A 83 2.20 -13.39 -9.64
C THR A 83 2.21 -13.39 -8.12
N CYS A 84 2.89 -12.41 -7.53
CA CYS A 84 2.86 -12.15 -6.10
C CYS A 84 3.28 -10.70 -5.84
N ARG A 85 3.00 -10.20 -4.64
CA ARG A 85 3.49 -8.90 -4.20
C ARG A 85 5.00 -8.95 -3.92
N ARG A 86 5.67 -7.83 -4.15
CA ARG A 86 7.14 -7.74 -4.07
C ARG A 86 7.69 -8.11 -2.70
N ASN A 87 7.11 -7.61 -1.61
CA ASN A 87 7.64 -7.94 -0.27
C ASN A 87 7.29 -9.38 0.13
N ALA A 88 6.14 -9.89 -0.29
CA ALA A 88 5.82 -11.31 -0.13
C ALA A 88 6.86 -12.21 -0.82
N TYR A 89 7.25 -11.88 -2.05
CA TYR A 89 8.33 -12.57 -2.75
C TYR A 89 9.65 -12.55 -1.95
N PHE A 90 10.06 -11.38 -1.46
CA PHE A 90 11.26 -11.27 -0.64
C PHE A 90 11.19 -12.13 0.62
N ASN A 91 10.03 -12.19 1.27
CA ASN A 91 9.82 -13.05 2.42
C ASN A 91 9.95 -14.53 2.05
N TYR A 92 9.39 -14.97 0.92
CA TYR A 92 9.53 -16.35 0.45
C TYR A 92 10.98 -16.69 0.12
N MET A 93 11.66 -15.84 -0.64
CA MET A 93 13.06 -16.00 -1.00
C MET A 93 13.97 -16.08 0.23
N ASN A 94 13.83 -15.15 1.18
CA ASN A 94 14.66 -15.11 2.40
C ASN A 94 14.40 -16.29 3.33
N SER A 95 13.15 -16.77 3.40
CA SER A 95 12.78 -17.88 4.30
C SER A 95 13.09 -19.26 3.74
N THR A 96 13.11 -19.41 2.41
CA THR A 96 13.35 -20.69 1.73
C THR A 96 14.75 -20.81 1.12
N SER A 97 15.47 -19.69 0.99
CA SER A 97 16.75 -19.59 0.27
C SER A 97 16.66 -20.01 -1.21
N LEU A 98 15.45 -20.02 -1.79
CA LEU A 98 15.23 -20.34 -3.19
C LEU A 98 15.00 -19.07 -4.01
N HIS A 99 15.76 -18.92 -5.09
CA HIS A 99 15.68 -17.82 -6.05
C HIS A 99 15.06 -18.31 -7.38
N LEU A 100 14.53 -17.39 -8.18
CA LEU A 100 14.03 -17.69 -9.52
C LEU A 100 15.21 -17.86 -10.48
N ASN A 101 15.36 -19.08 -11.00
CA ASN A 101 16.48 -19.43 -11.86
C ASN A 101 16.31 -18.87 -13.29
N PRO A 102 17.25 -18.06 -13.80
CA PRO A 102 17.18 -17.48 -15.15
C PRO A 102 17.22 -18.51 -16.30
N MET A 103 17.58 -19.78 -16.05
CA MET A 103 17.55 -20.82 -17.10
C MET A 103 16.13 -21.19 -17.54
N TYR A 104 15.15 -21.05 -16.65
CA TYR A 104 13.78 -21.50 -16.90
C TYR A 104 12.69 -20.52 -16.45
N PHE A 105 13.07 -19.42 -15.81
CA PHE A 105 12.23 -18.24 -15.70
C PHE A 105 12.68 -17.17 -16.68
N TYR A 106 11.72 -16.34 -17.09
CA TYR A 106 11.99 -15.24 -18.00
C TYR A 106 12.76 -14.13 -17.28
N SER A 107 14.01 -13.88 -17.70
CA SER A 107 14.75 -12.67 -17.35
C SER A 107 14.74 -11.73 -18.55
N ASN A 108 14.25 -10.50 -18.36
CA ASN A 108 14.30 -9.49 -19.41
C ASN A 108 15.50 -8.56 -19.17
N ASN A 109 16.58 -8.80 -19.90
CA ASN A 109 17.80 -8.00 -19.80
C ASN A 109 17.63 -6.55 -20.30
N ASP A 110 16.60 -6.25 -21.09
CA ASP A 110 16.33 -4.89 -21.59
C ASP A 110 15.64 -4.00 -20.55
N TYR A 111 15.11 -4.58 -19.46
CA TYR A 111 14.47 -3.85 -18.38
C TYR A 111 15.35 -3.89 -17.13
N SER A 112 15.98 -2.75 -16.85
CA SER A 112 17.00 -2.54 -15.82
C SER A 112 16.45 -2.56 -14.38
N GLN A 113 15.54 -3.47 -14.04
CA GLN A 113 14.99 -3.62 -12.68
C GLN A 113 14.88 -5.08 -12.24
N ASN A 114 15.85 -5.92 -12.64
CA ASN A 114 16.27 -7.00 -11.76
C ASN A 114 16.59 -6.37 -10.39
N ILE A 115 16.24 -7.04 -9.30
CA ILE A 115 16.50 -6.53 -7.96
C ILE A 115 18.01 -6.21 -7.87
N GLU A 116 18.37 -4.94 -7.65
CA GLU A 116 19.77 -4.51 -7.64
C GLU A 116 20.59 -5.40 -6.69
N GLY A 117 21.63 -6.04 -7.23
CA GLY A 117 22.53 -6.93 -6.47
C GLY A 117 22.09 -8.39 -6.37
N LEU A 118 20.99 -8.81 -6.99
CA LEU A 118 20.53 -10.20 -7.06
C LEU A 118 20.46 -10.68 -8.52
N ASP A 119 21.16 -11.78 -8.83
CA ASP A 119 21.04 -12.51 -10.10
C ASP A 119 19.79 -13.41 -10.04
N ASP A 120 18.63 -12.77 -10.14
CA ASP A 120 17.33 -13.38 -9.95
C ASP A 120 16.39 -13.06 -11.11
N ALA A 121 15.62 -14.04 -11.58
CA ALA A 121 14.72 -13.92 -12.72
C ALA A 121 13.31 -13.39 -12.35
N SER A 122 13.24 -12.48 -11.38
CA SER A 122 12.00 -11.79 -11.03
C SER A 122 11.70 -10.65 -11.99
N TYR A 123 10.43 -10.52 -12.37
CA TYR A 123 9.97 -9.44 -13.25
C TYR A 123 9.06 -8.48 -12.48
N ASN A 124 9.51 -7.22 -12.36
CA ASN A 124 8.73 -6.15 -11.75
C ASN A 124 7.90 -5.42 -12.81
N LEU A 125 6.58 -5.31 -12.58
CA LEU A 125 5.71 -4.50 -13.44
C LEU A 125 6.03 -3.02 -13.25
N ILE A 126 6.14 -2.32 -14.37
CA ILE A 126 6.42 -0.87 -14.40
C ILE A 126 5.11 -0.13 -14.12
N PRO A 127 5.15 0.99 -13.36
CA PRO A 127 4.00 1.87 -13.24
C PRO A 127 3.50 2.35 -14.61
N LEU A 128 2.20 2.60 -14.72
CA LEU A 128 1.60 3.10 -15.96
C LEU A 128 2.30 4.38 -16.42
N ASP A 129 2.68 4.43 -17.70
CA ASP A 129 3.16 5.66 -18.32
C ASP A 129 2.00 6.65 -18.60
N VAL A 130 2.35 7.87 -19.04
CA VAL A 130 1.35 8.92 -19.32
C VAL A 130 0.33 8.46 -20.37
N ARG A 131 0.78 7.79 -21.44
CA ARG A 131 -0.07 7.35 -22.55
C ARG A 131 -0.99 6.21 -22.11
N GLU A 132 -0.49 5.29 -21.30
CA GLU A 132 -1.27 4.20 -20.72
C GLU A 132 -2.35 4.72 -19.77
N LYS A 133 -2.01 5.69 -18.91
CA LYS A 133 -3.00 6.40 -18.07
C LYS A 133 -4.07 7.09 -18.92
N GLU A 134 -3.68 7.82 -19.96
CA GLU A 134 -4.61 8.48 -20.86
C GLU A 134 -5.56 7.49 -21.56
N ASN A 135 -5.03 6.37 -22.05
CA ASN A 135 -5.84 5.32 -22.67
C ASN A 135 -6.84 4.71 -21.69
N LEU A 136 -6.41 4.46 -20.44
CA LEU A 136 -7.29 3.91 -19.41
C LEU A 136 -8.37 4.91 -19.00
N LEU A 137 -8.01 6.18 -18.80
CA LEU A 137 -8.95 7.27 -18.53
C LEU A 137 -9.99 7.43 -19.65
N ASN A 138 -9.58 7.31 -20.91
CA ASN A 138 -10.48 7.35 -22.07
C ASN A 138 -11.42 6.13 -22.08
N SER A 139 -10.92 4.95 -21.74
CA SER A 139 -11.70 3.71 -21.70
C SER A 139 -12.80 3.76 -20.63
N TYR A 140 -12.50 4.39 -19.49
CA TYR A 140 -13.45 4.69 -18.44
C TYR A 140 -14.28 5.96 -18.67
N LYS A 141 -14.09 6.66 -19.81
CA LYS A 141 -14.78 7.91 -20.16
C LYS A 141 -14.64 9.01 -19.09
N ILE A 142 -13.49 9.09 -18.42
CA ILE A 142 -13.18 10.19 -17.51
C ILE A 142 -12.72 11.38 -18.36
N LEU A 143 -13.63 12.31 -18.62
CA LEU A 143 -13.41 13.44 -19.56
C LEU A 143 -12.93 14.73 -18.88
N ASN A 144 -13.19 14.90 -17.58
CA ASN A 144 -12.88 16.14 -16.86
C ASN A 144 -11.35 16.44 -16.87
N PRO A 145 -10.90 17.57 -17.45
CA PRO A 145 -9.48 17.87 -17.59
C PRO A 145 -8.70 17.94 -16.27
N LYS A 146 -9.30 18.51 -15.22
CA LYS A 146 -8.61 18.67 -13.92
C LYS A 146 -8.41 17.35 -13.20
N VAL A 147 -9.39 16.45 -13.28
CA VAL A 147 -9.27 15.09 -12.74
C VAL A 147 -8.19 14.32 -13.50
N ARG A 148 -8.21 14.41 -14.84
CA ARG A 148 -7.22 13.74 -15.68
C ARG A 148 -5.81 14.24 -15.36
N GLU A 149 -5.62 15.54 -15.24
CA GLU A 149 -4.35 16.14 -14.84
C GLU A 149 -3.86 15.62 -13.48
N ALA A 150 -4.75 15.58 -12.47
CA ALA A 150 -4.43 15.04 -11.15
C ALA A 150 -4.00 13.56 -11.20
N ILE A 151 -4.58 12.74 -12.09
CA ILE A 151 -4.22 11.34 -12.25
C ILE A 151 -2.93 11.17 -13.06
N ILE A 152 -2.78 11.90 -14.16
CA ILE A 152 -1.64 11.78 -15.07
C ILE A 152 -0.34 12.19 -14.39
N ASN A 153 -0.38 13.29 -13.63
CA ASN A 153 0.79 13.87 -12.97
C ASN A 153 1.27 13.09 -11.74
N ASN A 154 0.50 12.11 -11.25
CA ASN A 154 0.84 11.32 -10.08
C ASN A 154 1.10 9.85 -10.43
N THR A 155 2.01 9.20 -9.71
CA THR A 155 2.24 7.76 -9.83
C THR A 155 1.09 7.02 -9.14
N VAL A 156 0.11 6.57 -9.92
CA VAL A 156 -1.07 5.88 -9.40
C VAL A 156 -1.20 4.48 -10.02
N PRO A 157 -1.64 3.47 -9.25
CA PRO A 157 -1.91 2.15 -9.80
C PRO A 157 -3.16 2.16 -10.70
N PRO A 158 -3.31 1.22 -11.66
CA PRO A 158 -4.52 1.08 -12.47
C PRO A 158 -5.80 1.03 -11.62
N TYR A 159 -5.74 0.43 -10.44
CA TYR A 159 -6.85 0.33 -9.50
C TYR A 159 -7.36 1.71 -9.02
N PHE A 160 -6.47 2.69 -8.86
CA PHE A 160 -6.87 4.06 -8.51
C PHE A 160 -7.75 4.69 -9.61
N ILE A 161 -7.41 4.45 -10.88
CA ILE A 161 -8.16 4.94 -12.03
C ILE A 161 -9.53 4.27 -12.11
N SER A 162 -9.63 2.99 -11.75
CA SER A 162 -10.92 2.29 -11.61
C SER A 162 -11.79 2.86 -10.48
N ILE A 163 -11.20 3.25 -9.35
CA ILE A 163 -11.95 3.94 -8.28
C ILE A 163 -12.41 5.32 -8.75
N ALA A 164 -11.54 6.04 -9.45
CA ALA A 164 -11.89 7.33 -10.04
C ALA A 164 -13.08 7.20 -10.98
N SER A 165 -13.14 6.15 -11.81
CA SER A 165 -14.26 5.94 -12.73
C SER A 165 -15.57 5.59 -12.02
N GLU A 166 -15.53 4.88 -10.90
CA GLU A 166 -16.73 4.58 -10.10
C GLU A 166 -17.30 5.85 -9.43
N ILE A 167 -16.44 6.70 -8.86
CA ILE A 167 -16.88 7.90 -8.14
C ILE A 167 -17.31 9.00 -9.10
N ILE A 168 -16.59 9.15 -10.20
CA ILE A 168 -16.81 10.21 -11.18
C ILE A 168 -17.87 9.77 -12.21
N GLY A 169 -17.89 8.51 -12.64
CA GLY A 169 -18.75 8.08 -13.74
C GLY A 169 -18.51 8.86 -15.06
N GLU A 170 -19.51 8.91 -15.93
CA GLU A 170 -19.51 9.75 -17.15
C GLU A 170 -19.74 11.24 -16.81
N ILE A 171 -18.85 11.87 -16.05
CA ILE A 171 -18.98 13.31 -15.76
C ILE A 171 -18.59 14.16 -16.97
N THR A 172 -19.51 15.04 -17.36
CA THR A 172 -19.32 16.08 -18.38
C THR A 172 -18.39 17.20 -17.90
N ASN A 173 -17.80 17.95 -18.84
CA ASN A 173 -16.84 19.05 -18.60
C ASN A 173 -17.36 20.27 -17.80
N VAL A 174 -18.53 20.21 -17.17
CA VAL A 174 -19.26 21.38 -16.62
C VAL A 174 -19.26 21.44 -15.09
N GLU A 175 -18.51 20.59 -14.40
CA GLU A 175 -18.46 20.64 -12.93
C GLU A 175 -17.72 21.87 -12.38
N SER A 176 -18.22 22.40 -11.26
CA SER A 176 -17.55 23.47 -10.52
C SER A 176 -16.24 22.97 -9.88
N GLU A 177 -15.30 23.89 -9.63
CA GLU A 177 -14.01 23.53 -9.01
C GLU A 177 -14.17 22.87 -7.65
N THR A 178 -15.13 23.34 -6.86
CA THR A 178 -15.47 22.76 -5.55
C THR A 178 -15.91 21.30 -5.69
N LYS A 179 -16.73 20.99 -6.71
CA LYS A 179 -17.22 19.63 -6.92
C LYS A 179 -16.11 18.68 -7.37
N ILE A 180 -15.20 19.17 -8.21
CA ILE A 180 -14.00 18.43 -8.63
C ILE A 180 -13.11 18.10 -7.43
N ALA A 181 -12.87 19.07 -6.55
CA ALA A 181 -12.08 18.85 -5.33
C ALA A 181 -12.75 17.84 -4.39
N GLU A 182 -14.08 17.91 -4.22
CA GLU A 182 -14.83 16.91 -3.46
C GLU A 182 -14.71 15.50 -4.04
N ASN A 183 -14.84 15.37 -5.36
CA ASN A 183 -14.73 14.09 -6.05
C ASN A 183 -13.31 13.51 -5.90
N LEU A 184 -12.26 14.33 -6.05
CA LEU A 184 -10.88 13.89 -5.82
C LEU A 184 -10.66 13.42 -4.39
N ASN A 185 -11.15 14.16 -3.39
CA ASN A 185 -11.04 13.74 -2.00
C ASN A 185 -11.78 12.42 -1.74
N ALA A 186 -12.97 12.23 -2.33
CA ALA A 186 -13.70 10.98 -2.24
C ALA A 186 -12.95 9.80 -2.88
N ILE A 187 -12.22 10.03 -3.99
CA ILE A 187 -11.38 9.02 -4.64
C ILE A 187 -10.27 8.57 -3.71
N TYR A 188 -9.52 9.51 -3.14
CA TYR A 188 -8.46 9.16 -2.20
C TYR A 188 -9.01 8.50 -0.93
N ASP A 189 -10.17 8.94 -0.42
CA ASP A 189 -10.80 8.35 0.76
C ASP A 189 -11.20 6.88 0.51
N LEU A 190 -11.86 6.60 -0.63
CA LEU A 190 -12.22 5.24 -1.01
C LEU A 190 -10.99 4.39 -1.31
N PHE A 191 -9.98 4.95 -1.95
CA PHE A 191 -8.71 4.27 -2.21
C PHE A 191 -8.01 3.86 -0.91
N SER A 192 -7.80 4.80 0.03
CA SER A 192 -7.17 4.52 1.33
C SER A 192 -7.90 3.44 2.11
N LYS A 193 -9.24 3.54 2.22
CA LYS A 193 -10.08 2.55 2.90
C LYS A 193 -9.97 1.17 2.27
N THR A 194 -9.98 1.11 0.94
CA THR A 194 -9.90 -0.16 0.23
C THR A 194 -8.51 -0.78 0.35
N MET A 195 -7.43 -0.01 0.34
CA MET A 195 -6.09 -0.53 0.54
C MET A 195 -5.91 -1.11 1.96
N ILE A 196 -6.44 -0.45 2.99
CA ILE A 196 -6.46 -1.01 4.35
C ILE A 196 -7.28 -2.30 4.42
N ALA A 197 -8.43 -2.35 3.77
CA ALA A 197 -9.30 -3.53 3.77
C ALA A 197 -8.67 -4.75 3.06
N ARG A 198 -7.64 -4.55 2.23
CA ARG A 198 -6.86 -5.62 1.59
C ARG A 198 -5.78 -6.22 2.48
N ILE A 199 -5.49 -5.61 3.63
CA ILE A 199 -4.66 -6.21 4.66
C ILE A 199 -5.48 -7.30 5.35
N ASP A 200 -4.85 -8.41 5.72
CA ASP A 200 -5.48 -9.48 6.50
C ASP A 200 -6.29 -8.88 7.67
N LYS A 201 -7.54 -9.32 7.83
CA LYS A 201 -8.48 -8.80 8.84
C LYS A 201 -7.89 -8.83 10.24
N ASN A 202 -7.06 -9.84 10.53
CA ASN A 202 -6.38 -9.97 11.83
C ASN A 202 -5.30 -8.90 12.05
N LYS A 203 -4.77 -8.33 10.96
CA LYS A 203 -3.71 -7.31 10.97
C LYS A 203 -4.23 -5.88 10.77
N THR A 204 -5.48 -5.70 10.35
CA THR A 204 -6.06 -4.35 10.10
C THR A 204 -5.95 -3.42 11.31
N ASN A 205 -6.21 -3.90 12.53
CA ASN A 205 -6.08 -3.09 13.74
C ASN A 205 -4.62 -2.67 13.99
N ILE A 206 -3.68 -3.62 13.89
CA ILE A 206 -2.25 -3.35 14.05
C ILE A 206 -1.77 -2.35 12.99
N ALA A 207 -2.23 -2.50 11.75
CA ALA A 207 -1.89 -1.60 10.65
C ALA A 207 -2.32 -0.16 10.95
N GLN A 208 -3.54 0.03 11.48
CA GLN A 208 -4.01 1.34 11.93
C GLN A 208 -3.15 1.88 13.09
N LYS A 209 -2.76 1.03 14.06
CA LYS A 209 -1.90 1.46 15.16
C LYS A 209 -0.48 1.82 14.71
N ILE A 210 0.06 1.16 13.69
CA ILE A 210 1.34 1.53 13.06
C ILE A 210 1.21 2.90 12.37
N ILE A 211 0.14 3.14 11.62
CA ILE A 211 -0.13 4.44 11.00
C ILE A 211 -0.29 5.55 12.06
N TYR A 212 -0.96 5.27 13.17
CA TYR A 212 -1.13 6.25 14.24
C TYR A 212 0.17 6.51 15.00
N ALA A 213 1.00 5.48 15.23
CA ALA A 213 2.33 5.64 15.80
C ALA A 213 3.26 6.47 14.89
N TYR A 214 3.10 6.39 13.56
CA TYR A 214 3.77 7.28 12.61
C TYR A 214 3.41 8.75 12.86
N PHE A 215 2.13 9.07 13.07
CA PHE A 215 1.71 10.45 13.39
C PHE A 215 2.09 10.89 14.79
N ASP A 216 2.01 9.99 15.79
CA ASP A 216 2.49 10.27 17.14
C ASP A 216 3.97 10.64 17.12
N TYR A 217 4.79 9.93 16.34
CA TYR A 217 6.20 10.27 16.14
C TYR A 217 6.36 11.69 15.57
N LEU A 218 5.67 12.04 14.50
CA LEU A 218 5.77 13.36 13.86
C LEU A 218 5.29 14.52 14.74
N ILE A 219 4.26 14.28 15.55
CA ILE A 219 3.75 15.29 16.49
C ILE A 219 4.79 15.59 17.57
N ASN A 220 5.53 14.58 18.03
CA ASN A 220 6.48 14.71 19.13
C ASN A 220 7.94 14.89 18.66
N SER A 221 8.22 14.75 17.36
CA SER A 221 9.53 14.93 16.76
C SER A 221 9.66 16.32 16.11
N THR A 222 10.88 16.87 16.14
CA THR A 222 11.26 18.02 15.31
C THR A 222 11.53 17.62 13.86
N ASP A 223 11.83 16.35 13.65
CA ASP A 223 12.11 15.76 12.33
C ASP A 223 10.81 15.33 11.64
N ILE A 224 10.79 15.47 10.32
CA ILE A 224 9.69 15.04 9.45
C ILE A 224 10.02 13.67 8.81
N GLU A 225 11.29 13.25 8.82
CA GLU A 225 11.66 11.92 8.33
C GLU A 225 11.31 10.86 9.37
N VAL A 226 10.40 9.95 9.00
CA VAL A 226 9.98 8.86 9.89
C VAL A 226 10.77 7.60 9.59
N THR A 227 11.36 7.02 10.62
CA THR A 227 12.06 5.73 10.53
C THR A 227 11.25 4.61 11.18
N LYS A 228 11.57 3.35 10.87
CA LYS A 228 10.96 2.20 11.57
C LYS A 228 11.10 2.30 13.09
N PHE A 229 12.26 2.75 13.57
CA PHE A 229 12.52 2.95 15.00
C PHE A 229 11.64 4.05 15.60
N GLY A 230 11.44 5.15 14.86
CA GLY A 230 10.52 6.21 15.26
C GLY A 230 9.09 5.70 15.43
N ILE A 231 8.60 4.86 14.52
CA ILE A 231 7.28 4.25 14.66
C ILE A 231 7.23 3.30 15.87
N LEU A 232 8.25 2.46 16.05
CA LEU A 232 8.32 1.51 17.17
C LEU A 232 8.33 2.20 18.55
N GLU A 233 8.95 3.38 18.66
CA GLU A 233 8.97 4.16 19.90
C GLU A 233 7.56 4.49 20.41
N TYR A 234 6.62 4.76 19.50
CA TYR A 234 5.24 5.14 19.82
C TYR A 234 4.26 3.96 19.69
N LEU A 235 4.67 2.85 19.10
CA LEU A 235 3.85 1.64 19.01
C LEU A 235 3.83 0.89 20.35
N PRO A 236 2.68 0.42 20.84
CA PRO A 236 2.63 -0.42 22.03
C PRO A 236 3.42 -1.73 21.87
N LYS A 237 4.22 -2.08 22.88
CA LYS A 237 5.17 -3.22 22.85
C LYS A 237 4.57 -4.57 22.47
N TYR A 238 3.29 -4.79 22.79
CA TYR A 238 2.61 -6.06 22.45
C TYR A 238 2.37 -6.24 20.94
N TYR A 239 2.49 -5.17 20.13
CA TYR A 239 2.44 -5.24 18.68
C TYR A 239 3.81 -5.43 18.01
N TYR A 240 4.92 -5.40 18.76
CA TYR A 240 6.27 -5.45 18.17
C TYR A 240 6.54 -6.73 17.39
N GLN A 241 5.97 -7.85 17.83
CA GLN A 241 6.14 -9.14 17.16
C GLN A 241 5.57 -9.15 15.73
N ASP A 242 4.51 -8.37 15.49
CA ASP A 242 3.76 -8.32 14.22
C ASP A 242 4.14 -7.10 13.36
N PHE A 243 5.06 -6.27 13.85
CA PHE A 243 5.38 -4.96 13.28
C PHE A 243 5.91 -5.05 11.85
N GLU A 244 7.00 -5.80 11.64
CA GLU A 244 7.65 -5.89 10.32
C GLU A 244 6.72 -6.48 9.26
N ASP A 245 6.01 -7.56 9.61
CA ASP A 245 5.06 -8.20 8.72
C ASP A 245 3.91 -7.26 8.34
N THR A 246 3.40 -6.49 9.30
CA THR A 246 2.29 -5.55 9.05
C THR A 246 2.76 -4.31 8.29
N LEU A 247 3.97 -3.82 8.57
CA LEU A 247 4.58 -2.71 7.83
C LEU A 247 4.81 -3.11 6.36
N ASN A 248 5.33 -4.31 6.10
CA ASN A 248 5.48 -4.83 4.75
C ASN A 248 4.13 -4.98 4.04
N ALA A 249 3.09 -5.41 4.75
CA ALA A 249 1.74 -5.46 4.21
C ALA A 249 1.21 -4.06 3.83
N LEU A 250 1.48 -3.03 4.64
CA LEU A 250 1.14 -1.62 4.34
C LEU A 250 1.88 -1.08 3.11
N ILE A 251 3.15 -1.49 2.91
CA ILE A 251 3.92 -1.13 1.71
C ILE A 251 3.33 -1.84 0.48
N ASP A 252 3.02 -3.13 0.61
CA ASP A 252 2.47 -3.97 -0.46
C ASP A 252 1.11 -3.49 -0.99
N VAL A 253 0.30 -2.87 -0.14
CA VAL A 253 -0.98 -2.25 -0.54
C VAL A 253 -0.85 -0.77 -0.91
N ASN A 254 0.38 -0.27 -1.09
CA ASN A 254 0.66 1.13 -1.44
C ASN A 254 0.08 2.13 -0.45
N ILE A 255 0.17 1.88 0.86
CA ILE A 255 -0.07 2.92 1.87
C ILE A 255 1.25 3.60 2.22
N PHE A 256 2.28 2.81 2.47
CA PHE A 256 3.63 3.30 2.69
C PHE A 256 4.57 3.01 1.52
N LEU A 257 5.62 3.80 1.44
CA LEU A 257 6.83 3.57 0.66
C LEU A 257 8.01 3.54 1.61
N GLN A 258 9.03 2.79 1.20
CA GLN A 258 10.29 2.70 1.91
C GLN A 258 11.41 3.24 1.02
N SER A 259 12.33 4.01 1.59
CA SER A 259 13.53 4.48 0.89
C SER A 259 14.42 3.32 0.45
N SER A 260 15.26 3.54 -0.55
CA SER A 260 16.16 2.51 -1.12
C SER A 260 17.12 1.91 -0.09
N ASP A 261 17.48 2.67 0.94
CA ASP A 261 18.32 2.22 2.05
C ASP A 261 17.53 1.58 3.21
N ASN A 262 16.22 1.38 3.03
CA ASN A 262 15.31 0.80 4.00
C ASN A 262 15.13 1.58 5.32
N ARG A 263 15.61 2.83 5.41
CA ARG A 263 15.60 3.60 6.66
C ARG A 263 14.33 4.43 6.86
N ILE A 264 13.87 5.10 5.80
CA ILE A 264 12.80 6.08 5.85
C ILE A 264 11.50 5.43 5.36
N ILE A 265 10.44 5.64 6.13
CA ILE A 265 9.07 5.29 5.81
C ILE A 265 8.31 6.58 5.54
N ARG A 266 7.55 6.61 4.45
CA ARG A 266 6.66 7.73 4.10
C ARG A 266 5.39 7.20 3.47
N PHE A 267 4.33 7.99 3.44
CA PHE A 267 3.16 7.63 2.65
C PHE A 267 3.46 7.58 1.15
N CYS A 268 2.68 6.78 0.42
CA CYS A 268 2.81 6.68 -1.03
C CYS A 268 2.45 7.97 -1.76
N HIS A 269 1.62 8.81 -1.13
CA HIS A 269 1.04 9.99 -1.72
C HIS A 269 0.49 10.92 -0.63
N ASP A 270 0.71 12.23 -0.76
CA ASP A 270 0.29 13.25 0.22
C ASP A 270 -1.21 13.16 0.55
N LYS A 271 -2.07 13.04 -0.47
CA LYS A 271 -3.52 12.85 -0.27
C LYS A 271 -3.91 11.58 0.50
N VAL A 272 -3.13 10.51 0.40
CA VAL A 272 -3.35 9.29 1.21
C VAL A 272 -2.98 9.58 2.67
N GLU A 273 -1.86 10.26 2.90
CA GLU A 273 -1.42 10.72 4.22
C GLU A 273 -2.42 11.67 4.88
N GLU A 274 -2.89 12.68 4.15
CA GLU A 274 -3.92 13.63 4.61
C GLU A 274 -5.19 12.91 5.10
N ASN A 275 -5.63 11.87 4.37
CA ASN A 275 -6.80 11.08 4.75
C ASN A 275 -6.59 10.31 6.05
N PHE A 276 -5.44 9.63 6.20
CA PHE A 276 -5.13 8.90 7.42
C PHE A 276 -4.90 9.85 8.60
N PHE A 277 -4.32 11.03 8.36
CA PHE A 277 -4.13 12.04 9.40
C PHE A 277 -5.47 12.57 9.91
N LYS A 278 -6.44 12.80 9.02
CA LYS A 278 -7.82 13.13 9.39
C LYS A 278 -8.46 12.04 10.26
N GLU A 279 -8.33 10.77 9.88
CA GLU A 279 -8.84 9.64 10.68
C GLU A 279 -8.16 9.58 12.05
N TYR A 280 -6.85 9.80 12.11
CA TYR A 280 -6.09 9.91 13.34
C TYR A 280 -6.60 11.03 14.26
N ILE A 281 -6.85 12.24 13.73
CA ILE A 281 -7.43 13.34 14.52
C ILE A 281 -8.81 12.95 15.06
N ASN A 282 -9.67 12.36 14.23
CA ASN A 282 -11.00 11.91 14.65
C ASN A 282 -10.94 10.88 15.79
N GLU A 283 -10.01 9.93 15.76
CA GLU A 283 -9.85 8.91 16.81
C GLU A 283 -9.39 9.53 18.14
N TYR A 284 -8.50 10.53 18.06
CA TYR A 284 -7.80 11.08 19.22
C TYR A 284 -8.30 12.45 19.69
N GLU A 285 -9.34 13.02 19.07
CA GLU A 285 -9.92 14.32 19.44
C GLU A 285 -10.31 14.40 20.92
N SER A 286 -10.68 13.25 21.51
CA SER A 286 -11.04 13.11 22.93
C SER A 286 -9.88 13.36 23.90
N LYS A 287 -8.61 13.28 23.44
CA LYS A 287 -7.43 13.66 24.22
C LYS A 287 -7.37 15.16 24.51
N GLY A 288 -8.19 15.97 23.85
CA GLY A 288 -8.37 17.39 24.15
C GLY A 288 -7.19 18.26 23.71
N ILE A 289 -6.96 19.36 24.42
CA ILE A 289 -6.15 20.48 23.91
C ILE A 289 -4.67 20.10 23.75
N SER A 290 -4.10 19.32 24.67
CA SER A 290 -2.69 18.90 24.59
C SER A 290 -2.39 18.12 23.32
N PHE A 291 -3.33 17.30 22.85
CA PHE A 291 -3.24 16.62 21.57
C PHE A 291 -3.27 17.60 20.40
N PHE A 292 -4.24 18.51 20.39
CA PHE A 292 -4.40 19.48 19.31
C PHE A 292 -3.22 20.47 19.20
N ILE A 293 -2.56 20.85 20.30
CA ILE A 293 -1.32 21.65 20.24
C ILE A 293 -0.27 20.95 19.37
N GLY A 294 -0.09 19.65 19.55
CA GLY A 294 0.81 18.84 18.72
C GLY A 294 0.41 18.81 17.25
N VAL A 295 -0.88 18.62 16.98
CA VAL A 295 -1.46 18.64 15.61
C VAL A 295 -1.24 20.00 14.93
N PHE A 296 -1.49 21.11 15.63
CA PHE A 296 -1.27 22.46 15.08
C PHE A 296 0.21 22.74 14.82
N ASN A 297 1.08 22.40 15.77
CA ASN A 297 2.53 22.55 15.58
C ASN A 297 3.04 21.74 14.38
N LEU A 298 2.51 20.54 14.16
CA LEU A 298 2.85 19.74 12.97
C LEU A 298 2.30 20.38 11.68
N SER A 299 1.06 20.89 11.73
CA SER A 299 0.39 21.56 10.61
C SER A 299 1.06 22.86 10.20
N ASP A 300 1.64 23.60 11.15
CA ASP A 300 2.39 24.83 10.87
C ASP A 300 3.73 24.54 10.17
N ARG A 301 4.30 23.35 10.40
CA ARG A 301 5.60 22.94 9.84
C ARG A 301 5.47 22.25 8.48
N SER A 302 4.31 21.69 8.14
CA SER A 302 4.13 20.95 6.88
C SER A 302 2.75 21.14 6.26
N PHE A 303 2.77 21.45 4.96
CA PHE A 303 1.59 21.70 4.13
C PHE A 303 0.64 20.49 4.06
N ILE A 304 1.17 19.27 4.12
CA ILE A 304 0.37 18.03 4.09
C ILE A 304 -0.55 18.00 5.32
N TYR A 305 0.01 18.20 6.52
CA TYR A 305 -0.78 18.13 7.76
C TYR A 305 -1.71 19.33 7.92
N HIS A 306 -1.31 20.51 7.40
CA HIS A 306 -2.23 21.65 7.27
C HIS A 306 -3.48 21.28 6.46
N ASN A 307 -3.31 20.65 5.30
CA ASN A 307 -4.43 20.22 4.47
C ASN A 307 -5.26 19.12 5.16
N GLY A 308 -4.63 18.14 5.79
CA GLY A 308 -5.33 17.09 6.54
C GLY A 308 -6.18 17.66 7.68
N LEU A 309 -5.66 18.65 8.41
CA LEU A 309 -6.37 19.38 9.45
C LEU A 309 -7.56 20.19 8.89
N LEU A 310 -7.37 20.90 7.77
CA LEU A 310 -8.46 21.58 7.09
C LEU A 310 -9.54 20.59 6.62
N PHE A 311 -9.15 19.41 6.16
CA PHE A 311 -10.08 18.38 5.75
C PHE A 311 -10.93 17.90 6.94
N TYR A 312 -10.29 17.63 8.09
CA TYR A 312 -11.01 17.31 9.34
C TYR A 312 -12.04 18.37 9.71
N PHE A 313 -11.66 19.66 9.73
CA PHE A 313 -12.59 20.73 10.09
C PHE A 313 -13.74 20.91 9.08
N ASN A 314 -13.46 20.78 7.78
CA ASN A 314 -14.51 20.83 6.76
C ASN A 314 -15.52 19.69 6.92
N GLU A 315 -15.07 18.49 7.31
CA GLU A 315 -15.94 17.35 7.59
C GLU A 315 -16.80 17.59 8.84
N MET A 316 -16.22 18.14 9.92
CA MET A 316 -16.99 18.52 11.12
C MET A 316 -18.10 19.52 10.83
N LEU A 317 -17.81 20.54 10.01
CA LEU A 317 -18.79 21.55 9.59
C LEU A 317 -19.95 20.92 8.81
N ARG A 318 -19.64 20.04 7.85
CA ARG A 318 -20.64 19.30 7.06
C ARG A 318 -21.52 18.40 7.94
N ASN A 319 -20.92 17.75 8.92
CA ASN A 319 -21.61 16.86 9.85
C ASN A 319 -22.37 17.61 10.97
N LYS A 320 -22.49 18.94 10.88
CA LYS A 320 -23.15 19.81 11.88
C LYS A 320 -22.61 19.64 13.31
N LYS A 321 -21.36 19.19 13.47
CA LYS A 321 -20.66 19.12 14.77
C LYS A 321 -20.10 20.49 15.18
N ILE A 322 -20.84 21.57 14.90
CA ILE A 322 -20.40 22.96 15.05
C ILE A 322 -20.11 23.31 16.51
N ASP A 323 -20.83 22.74 17.47
CA ASP A 323 -20.59 23.01 18.89
C ASP A 323 -19.32 22.34 19.41
N LEU A 324 -18.96 21.16 18.88
CA LEU A 324 -17.66 20.54 19.14
C LEU A 324 -16.54 21.35 18.49
N TYR A 325 -16.73 21.76 17.23
CA TYR A 325 -15.81 22.61 16.49
C TYR A 325 -15.53 23.94 17.21
N LYS A 326 -16.58 24.63 17.66
CA LYS A 326 -16.46 25.87 18.43
C LYS A 326 -15.74 25.63 19.76
N LYS A 327 -16.03 24.53 20.46
CA LYS A 327 -15.31 24.19 21.70
C LYS A 327 -13.84 23.91 21.44
N CYS A 328 -13.48 23.13 20.43
CA CYS A 328 -12.10 22.88 20.06
C CYS A 328 -11.39 24.19 19.68
N PHE A 329 -11.98 24.99 18.79
CA PHE A 329 -11.39 26.24 18.33
C PHE A 329 -11.24 27.28 19.44
N ILE A 330 -12.29 27.53 20.24
CA ILE A 330 -12.28 28.50 21.35
C ILE A 330 -11.27 28.07 22.42
N ASN A 331 -11.29 26.80 22.83
CA ASN A 331 -10.40 26.32 23.87
C ASN A 331 -8.92 26.34 23.42
N THR A 332 -8.64 26.00 22.16
CA THR A 332 -7.29 26.12 21.59
C THR A 332 -6.86 27.59 21.49
N PHE A 333 -7.72 28.48 21.00
CA PHE A 333 -7.40 29.89 20.83
C PHE A 333 -7.13 30.59 22.17
N ASP A 334 -7.94 30.29 23.20
CA ASP A 334 -7.75 30.85 24.55
C ASP A 334 -6.43 30.41 25.19
N GLU A 335 -5.97 29.18 24.92
CA GLU A 335 -4.68 28.69 25.41
C GLU A 335 -3.50 29.25 24.61
N TYR A 336 -3.62 29.39 23.28
CA TYR A 336 -2.64 30.10 22.45
C TYR A 336 -2.45 31.55 22.93
N VAL A 337 -3.55 32.25 23.22
CA VAL A 337 -3.51 33.60 23.80
C VAL A 337 -2.86 33.60 25.18
N ARG A 338 -3.13 32.60 26.04
CA ARG A 338 -2.49 32.47 27.35
C ARG A 338 -0.98 32.18 27.27
N VAL A 339 -0.55 31.31 26.38
CA VAL A 339 0.88 30.99 26.16
C VAL A 339 1.60 32.21 25.59
N ALA A 340 1.01 32.88 24.59
CA ALA A 340 1.54 34.12 24.04
C ALA A 340 1.60 35.26 25.09
N GLN A 341 0.63 35.35 26.00
CA GLN A 341 0.66 36.29 27.12
C GLN A 341 1.74 35.96 28.16
N ASN A 342 2.02 34.68 28.41
CA ASN A 342 3.10 34.25 29.30
C ASN A 342 4.48 34.54 28.70
N ASP A 343 4.66 34.34 27.38
CA ASP A 343 5.92 34.66 26.70
C ASP A 343 6.18 36.18 26.63
N VAL A 344 5.14 36.99 26.43
CA VAL A 344 5.25 38.46 26.52
C VAL A 344 5.50 38.92 27.97
N GLY A 345 4.95 38.21 28.97
CA GLY A 345 5.19 38.47 30.39
C GLY A 345 6.64 38.15 30.85
N VAL A 346 7.31 37.21 30.18
CA VAL A 346 8.73 36.92 30.39
C VAL A 346 9.61 38.00 29.74
N ILE A 347 9.26 38.48 28.54
CA ILE A 347 10.00 39.56 27.87
C ILE A 347 9.90 40.89 28.65
N ILE A 348 8.73 41.23 29.22
CA ILE A 348 8.53 42.49 29.98
C ILE A 348 9.22 42.45 31.36
N ASN A 349 9.53 41.27 31.92
CA ASN A 349 10.25 41.16 33.19
C ASN A 349 11.78 41.08 33.03
N CYS A 350 12.31 40.96 31.80
CA CYS A 350 13.75 41.05 31.53
C CYS A 350 14.25 42.48 31.29
N ASP A 351 13.34 43.46 31.14
CA ASP A 351 13.66 44.88 30.88
C ASP A 351 13.38 45.81 32.08
N LYS A 352 13.48 45.30 33.31
CA LYS A 352 13.57 46.17 34.51
C LYS A 352 15.02 46.24 34.99
N PRO A 353 15.72 47.38 34.82
CA PRO A 353 17.05 47.59 35.38
C PRO A 353 17.08 47.62 36.91
#